data_AF-A0A6A7GDZ2-F1
#
_entry.id   AF-A0A6A7GDZ2-F1
#
_cell.length_a   1.000
_cell.length_b   1.000
_cell.length_c   1.000
_cell.angle_alpha   90.00
_cell.angle_beta   90.00
_cell.angle_gamma   90.00
#
_symmetry.space_group_name_H-M   'P 1'
#
loop_
_entity.id
_entity.type
_entity.pdbx_description
1 polymer ?
#
loop_
_entity_poly.entity_id
_entity_poly.type
_entity_poly.pdbx_seq_one_letter_code
_entity_poly.pdbx_strand_id
1 'polypeptide(L)'
;KVKEQIEAFVKNYNATFEKMNELTAFNGVKADNNGVLNGDSTIRNIKNMMRSVLNTQVKHIQGSIHSFADLGILTKRDGTLELNASTLDGALNKDMQGIADFFTATGVASDTFITFDKQSSLTKPGTYSVEVSKLATQAKKEL
;
A
#
# COMPACT_ATOMS: atom_id res chain seq x y z
N LYS A 1 -16.67 1.61 -8.79
CA LYS A 1 -15.30 1.78 -9.32
C LYS A 1 -14.22 1.57 -8.27
N VAL A 2 -14.00 2.48 -7.31
CA VAL A 2 -12.93 2.31 -6.29
C VAL A 2 -13.17 1.07 -5.42
N LYS A 3 -14.41 0.88 -4.94
CA LYS A 3 -14.83 -0.33 -4.21
C LYS A 3 -14.49 -1.62 -4.96
N GLU A 4 -14.92 -1.72 -6.22
CA GLU A 4 -14.69 -2.90 -7.07
C GLU A 4 -13.20 -3.16 -7.29
N GLN A 5 -12.37 -2.11 -7.39
CA GLN A 5 -10.92 -2.26 -7.51
C GLN A 5 -10.30 -2.81 -6.22
N ILE A 6 -10.78 -2.38 -5.05
CA ILE A 6 -10.34 -2.89 -3.75
C ILE A 6 -10.77 -4.35 -3.58
N GLU A 7 -12.02 -4.68 -3.93
CA GLU A 7 -12.52 -6.07 -3.92
C GLU A 7 -11.71 -6.97 -4.87
N ALA A 8 -11.42 -6.49 -6.08
CA ALA A 8 -10.59 -7.21 -7.05
C ALA A 8 -9.15 -7.39 -6.55
N PHE A 9 -8.57 -6.39 -5.88
CA PHE A 9 -7.25 -6.50 -5.26
C PHE A 9 -7.23 -7.61 -4.20
N VAL A 10 -8.19 -7.62 -3.27
CA VAL A 10 -8.30 -8.65 -2.22
C VAL A 10 -8.45 -10.04 -2.85
N LYS A 11 -9.30 -10.18 -3.86
CA LYS A 11 -9.50 -11.43 -4.60
C LYS A 11 -8.21 -11.91 -5.27
N ASN A 12 -7.53 -11.04 -6.01
CA ASN A 12 -6.32 -11.40 -6.74
C ASN A 12 -5.14 -11.71 -5.81
N TYR A 13 -5.02 -10.99 -4.70
CA TYR A 13 -4.06 -11.31 -3.64
C TYR A 13 -4.33 -12.72 -3.10
N ASN A 14 -5.58 -13.03 -2.73
CA ASN A 14 -5.94 -14.33 -2.17
C ASN A 14 -5.66 -15.47 -3.16
N ALA A 15 -6.06 -15.32 -4.43
CA ALA A 15 -5.80 -16.32 -5.46
C ALA A 15 -4.29 -16.54 -5.69
N THR A 16 -3.49 -15.47 -5.68
CA THR A 16 -2.04 -15.57 -5.81
C THR A 16 -1.42 -16.26 -4.59
N PHE A 17 -1.87 -15.90 -3.40
CA PHE A 17 -1.37 -16.45 -2.14
C PHE A 17 -1.72 -17.95 -2.01
N GLU A 18 -2.93 -18.35 -2.41
CA GLU A 18 -3.35 -19.74 -2.52
C GLU A 18 -2.46 -20.51 -3.49
N LYS A 19 -2.19 -19.96 -4.69
CA LYS A 19 -1.33 -20.64 -5.66
C LYS A 19 0.11 -20.80 -5.16
N MET A 20 0.64 -19.76 -4.51
CA MET A 20 1.95 -19.83 -3.88
C MET A 20 1.96 -20.82 -2.71
N ASN A 21 0.87 -21.00 -1.98
CA ASN A 21 0.76 -22.01 -0.93
C ASN A 21 0.76 -23.43 -1.50
N GLU A 22 -0.04 -23.69 -2.54
CA GLU A 22 -0.02 -24.95 -3.28
C GLU A 22 1.39 -25.31 -3.74
N LEU A 23 2.07 -24.38 -4.41
CA LEU A 23 3.40 -24.63 -4.98
C LEU A 23 4.47 -24.83 -3.91
N THR A 24 4.27 -24.32 -2.69
CA THR A 24 5.23 -24.48 -1.58
C THR A 24 4.78 -25.49 -0.52
N ALA A 25 3.66 -26.18 -0.73
CA ALA A 25 3.06 -27.03 0.30
C ALA A 25 3.99 -28.20 0.66
N PHE A 26 4.09 -28.48 1.95
CA PHE A 26 4.71 -29.70 2.46
C PHE A 26 3.63 -30.62 2.99
N ASN A 27 3.35 -31.69 2.25
CA ASN A 27 2.35 -32.70 2.58
C ASN A 27 2.97 -33.92 3.28
N GLY A 28 4.29 -33.92 3.48
CA GLY A 28 5.02 -34.92 4.26
C GLY A 28 6.26 -35.46 3.55
N VAL A 29 7.15 -36.11 4.32
CA VAL A 29 8.45 -36.60 3.82
C VAL A 29 8.31 -37.66 2.72
N LYS A 30 7.19 -38.41 2.73
CA LYS A 30 6.90 -39.48 1.76
C LYS A 30 5.74 -39.14 0.82
N ALA A 31 5.33 -37.87 0.79
CA ALA A 31 4.19 -37.44 -0.01
C ALA A 31 4.64 -37.11 -1.45
N ASP A 32 4.03 -37.78 -2.44
CA ASP A 32 4.32 -37.55 -3.86
C ASP A 32 3.72 -36.24 -4.39
N ASN A 33 2.88 -35.58 -3.59
CA ASN A 33 2.19 -34.34 -3.93
C ASN A 33 2.74 -33.12 -3.17
N ASN A 34 4.01 -33.16 -2.74
CA ASN A 34 4.68 -31.95 -2.25
C ASN A 34 4.70 -30.88 -3.36
N GLY A 35 4.54 -29.61 -2.97
CA GLY A 35 4.62 -28.50 -3.90
C GLY A 35 6.01 -28.45 -4.56
N VAL A 36 6.04 -28.21 -5.87
CA VAL A 36 7.29 -28.20 -6.67
C VAL A 36 8.30 -27.14 -6.22
N LEU A 37 7.83 -26.08 -5.56
CA LEU A 37 8.64 -24.99 -5.00
C LEU A 37 8.77 -25.11 -3.47
N ASN A 38 8.52 -26.28 -2.90
CA ASN A 38 8.76 -26.53 -1.49
C ASN A 38 10.24 -26.32 -1.17
N GLY A 39 10.53 -25.55 -0.12
CA GLY A 39 11.90 -25.19 0.25
C GLY A 39 12.48 -24.02 -0.56
N ASP A 40 11.81 -23.51 -1.58
CA ASP A 40 12.26 -22.35 -2.35
C ASP A 40 12.25 -21.07 -1.50
N SER A 41 13.41 -20.42 -1.36
CA SER A 41 13.57 -19.19 -0.59
C SER A 41 12.99 -17.96 -1.28
N THR A 42 12.94 -17.94 -2.61
CA THR A 42 12.40 -16.84 -3.40
C THR A 42 10.92 -16.67 -3.16
N ILE A 43 10.14 -17.77 -3.15
CA ILE A 43 8.70 -17.70 -2.86
C ILE A 43 8.44 -17.26 -1.42
N ARG A 44 9.26 -17.71 -0.46
CA ARG A 44 9.18 -17.23 0.93
C ARG A 44 9.45 -15.73 1.02
N ASN A 45 10.46 -15.23 0.32
CA ASN A 45 10.79 -13.81 0.28
C ASN A 45 9.65 -12.98 -0.33
N ILE A 46 9.02 -13.46 -1.42
CA ILE A 46 7.88 -12.80 -2.04
C ILE A 46 6.69 -12.72 -1.06
N LYS A 47 6.34 -13.83 -0.38
CA LYS A 47 5.27 -13.83 0.63
C LYS A 47 5.54 -12.83 1.75
N ASN A 48 6.79 -12.74 2.20
CA ASN A 48 7.19 -11.78 3.24
C ASN A 48 7.09 -10.34 2.75
N MET A 49 7.52 -10.05 1.52
CA MET A 49 7.40 -8.72 0.91
C MET A 49 5.94 -8.30 0.76
N MET A 50 5.07 -9.19 0.28
CA MET A 50 3.64 -8.93 0.14
C MET A 50 2.99 -8.62 1.50
N ARG A 51 3.31 -9.39 2.55
CA ARG A 51 2.85 -9.12 3.91
C ARG A 51 3.40 -7.81 4.47
N SER A 52 4.65 -7.46 4.15
CA SER A 52 5.25 -6.19 4.58
C SER A 52 4.52 -4.98 4.00
N VAL A 53 4.12 -5.05 2.73
CA VAL A 53 3.36 -3.97 2.08
C VAL A 53 2.00 -3.77 2.76
N LEU A 54 1.29 -4.86 3.08
CA LEU A 54 -0.02 -4.80 3.75
C LEU A 54 0.05 -4.24 5.18
N ASN A 55 1.19 -4.43 5.86
CA ASN A 55 1.44 -3.87 7.19
C ASN A 55 2.04 -2.45 7.16
N THR A 56 2.22 -1.88 5.97
CA THR A 56 2.78 -0.53 5.84
C THR A 56 1.74 0.49 6.26
N GLN A 57 2.13 1.37 7.18
CA GLN A 57 1.33 2.51 7.61
C GLN A 57 1.91 3.79 7.00
N VAL A 58 1.06 4.57 6.32
CA VAL A 58 1.42 5.86 5.74
C VAL A 58 1.21 6.95 6.79
N LYS A 59 2.29 7.38 7.42
CA LYS A 59 2.27 8.32 8.56
C LYS A 59 2.16 9.80 8.17
N HIS A 60 2.35 10.14 6.89
CA HIS A 60 2.51 11.53 6.43
C HIS A 60 1.36 12.03 5.54
N ILE A 61 0.26 11.28 5.46
CA ILE A 61 -0.94 11.70 4.74
C ILE A 61 -1.93 12.37 5.70
N GLN A 62 -2.59 13.41 5.22
CA GLN A 62 -3.70 14.04 5.92
C GLN A 62 -4.94 13.16 5.74
N GLY A 63 -5.75 12.98 6.79
CA GLY A 63 -6.98 12.18 6.72
C GLY A 63 -7.04 11.10 7.78
N SER A 64 -8.04 10.22 7.65
CA SER A 64 -8.30 9.13 8.61
C SER A 64 -7.81 7.76 8.15
N ILE A 65 -7.38 7.66 6.89
CA ILE A 65 -6.92 6.44 6.26
C ILE A 65 -5.40 6.44 6.29
N HIS A 66 -4.78 5.60 7.12
CA HIS A 66 -3.32 5.47 7.21
C HIS A 66 -2.82 4.07 6.89
N SER A 67 -3.73 3.10 6.79
CA SER A 67 -3.41 1.69 6.62
C SER A 67 -4.50 0.95 5.85
N PHE A 68 -4.16 -0.25 5.37
CA PHE A 68 -5.14 -1.17 4.79
C PHE A 68 -6.25 -1.55 5.78
N ALA A 69 -5.95 -1.58 7.09
CA ALA A 69 -6.94 -1.87 8.12
C ALA A 69 -8.02 -0.77 8.23
N ASP A 70 -7.65 0.50 8.01
CA ASP A 70 -8.60 1.62 8.00
C ASP A 70 -9.58 1.53 6.81
N LEU A 71 -9.19 0.84 5.75
CA LEU A 71 -10.03 0.49 4.59
C LEU A 71 -10.86 -0.78 4.81
N GLY A 72 -10.75 -1.42 5.97
CA GLY A 72 -11.40 -2.69 6.28
C GLY A 72 -10.71 -3.92 5.69
N ILE A 73 -9.47 -3.79 5.21
CA ILE A 73 -8.68 -4.92 4.68
C ILE A 73 -7.80 -5.45 5.80
N LEU A 74 -8.08 -6.68 6.24
CA LEU A 74 -7.40 -7.33 7.35
C LEU A 74 -6.63 -8.55 6.87
N THR A 75 -5.45 -8.79 7.44
CA THR A 75 -4.67 -10.00 7.17
C THR A 75 -5.04 -11.09 8.17
N LYS A 76 -5.47 -12.25 7.68
CA LYS A 76 -5.76 -13.43 8.48
C LYS A 76 -4.49 -14.15 8.91
N ARG A 77 -4.61 -15.05 9.91
CA ARG A 77 -3.47 -15.84 10.43
C ARG A 77 -2.82 -16.72 9.37
N ASP A 78 -3.58 -17.16 8.37
CA ASP A 78 -3.07 -17.92 7.22
C ASP A 78 -2.27 -17.03 6.23
N GLY A 79 -2.40 -15.70 6.31
CA GLY A 79 -1.77 -14.73 5.41
C GLY A 79 -2.63 -14.26 4.25
N THR A 80 -3.86 -14.77 4.12
CA THR A 80 -4.87 -14.27 3.19
C THR A 80 -5.48 -12.97 3.70
N LEU A 81 -6.13 -12.22 2.82
CA LEU A 81 -6.86 -11.00 3.14
C LEU A 81 -8.34 -11.28 3.35
N GLU A 82 -8.92 -10.55 4.30
CA GLU A 82 -10.35 -10.45 4.55
C GLU A 82 -10.78 -8.99 4.36
N LEU A 83 -11.91 -8.78 3.69
CA LEU A 83 -12.47 -7.45 3.46
C LEU A 83 -13.76 -7.27 4.26
N ASN A 84 -13.76 -6.30 5.17
CA ASN A 84 -14.98 -5.84 5.81
C ASN A 84 -15.67 -4.79 4.92
N ALA A 85 -16.67 -5.23 4.17
CA ALA A 85 -17.42 -4.37 3.25
C ALA A 85 -18.07 -3.16 3.94
N SER A 86 -18.52 -3.31 5.19
CA SER A 86 -19.13 -2.21 5.95
C SER A 86 -18.11 -1.13 6.30
N THR A 87 -16.91 -1.53 6.74
CA THR A 87 -15.81 -0.59 7.00
C THR A 87 -15.38 0.11 5.71
N LEU A 88 -15.26 -0.63 4.60
CA LEU A 88 -14.92 -0.06 3.31
C LEU A 88 -15.97 0.96 2.83
N ASP A 89 -17.25 0.64 2.93
CA ASP A 89 -18.35 1.54 2.56
C ASP A 89 -18.34 2.79 3.45
N GLY A 90 -18.06 2.64 4.74
CA GLY A 90 -17.89 3.76 5.67
C GLY A 90 -16.71 4.66 5.27
N ALA A 91 -15.55 4.08 4.95
CA ALA A 91 -14.36 4.81 4.53
C ALA A 91 -14.60 5.57 3.21
N LEU A 92 -15.23 4.93 2.22
CA LEU A 92 -15.55 5.53 0.92
C LEU A 92 -16.50 6.72 1.04
N ASN A 93 -17.46 6.65 1.96
CA ASN A 93 -18.42 7.74 2.19
C ASN A 93 -17.81 8.90 3.00
N LYS A 94 -16.85 8.61 3.88
CA LYS A 94 -16.28 9.58 4.83
C LYS A 94 -15.08 10.34 4.26
N ASP A 95 -14.18 9.66 3.55
CA ASP A 95 -12.87 10.19 3.22
C ASP A 95 -12.33 9.62 1.89
N MET A 96 -13.07 9.83 0.80
CA MET A 96 -12.65 9.36 -0.53
C MET A 96 -11.31 9.97 -0.98
N GLN A 97 -11.00 11.20 -0.55
CA GLN A 97 -9.71 11.85 -0.83
C GLN A 97 -8.58 11.16 -0.09
N GLY A 98 -8.73 10.84 1.21
CA GLY A 98 -7.72 10.08 1.96
C GLY A 98 -7.47 8.69 1.39
N ILE A 99 -8.49 8.05 0.78
CA ILE A 99 -8.31 6.80 0.04
C ILE A 99 -7.46 7.03 -1.22
N ALA A 100 -7.73 8.09 -1.97
CA ALA A 100 -6.92 8.44 -3.15
C ALA A 100 -5.47 8.75 -2.74
N ASP A 101 -5.25 9.50 -1.65
CA ASP A 101 -3.93 9.86 -1.12
C ASP A 101 -3.19 8.64 -0.54
N PHE A 102 -3.91 7.62 -0.04
CA PHE A 102 -3.31 6.36 0.41
C PHE A 102 -2.82 5.50 -0.77
N PHE A 103 -3.59 5.41 -1.86
CA PHE A 103 -3.25 4.59 -3.02
C PHE A 103 -2.35 5.29 -4.05
N THR A 104 -2.43 6.61 -4.15
CA THR A 104 -1.50 7.42 -4.92
C THR A 104 -0.35 7.78 -3.97
N ALA A 105 0.84 7.25 -4.20
CA ALA A 105 2.02 7.66 -3.43
C ALA A 105 2.31 9.14 -3.71
N THR A 106 1.67 10.04 -2.97
CA THR A 106 1.88 11.49 -3.04
C THR A 106 2.64 11.93 -1.80
N GLY A 107 3.76 12.62 -2.02
CA GLY A 107 4.49 13.30 -0.96
C GLY A 107 3.69 14.53 -0.54
N VAL A 108 3.35 14.63 0.73
CA VAL A 108 2.72 15.84 1.26
C VAL A 108 3.83 16.84 1.61
N ALA A 109 3.81 18.00 0.97
CA ALA A 109 4.67 19.13 1.36
C ALA A 109 4.04 19.84 2.57
N SER A 110 4.85 20.14 3.59
CA SER A 110 4.40 20.79 4.83
C SER A 110 4.15 22.29 4.72
N ASP A 111 4.35 22.89 3.54
CA ASP A 111 4.19 24.32 3.29
C ASP A 111 3.08 24.55 2.24
N THR A 112 2.12 25.40 2.58
CA THR A 112 0.95 25.73 1.76
C THR A 112 1.28 26.40 0.42
N PHE A 113 2.54 26.85 0.22
CA PHE A 113 3.04 27.39 -1.05
C PHE A 113 3.83 26.40 -1.90
N ILE A 114 4.00 25.15 -1.46
CA ILE A 114 4.75 24.12 -2.18
C ILE A 114 3.80 23.04 -2.68
N THR A 115 3.57 23.00 -4.00
CA THR A 115 2.84 21.92 -4.66
C THR A 115 3.81 20.78 -5.02
N PHE A 116 3.49 19.56 -4.57
CA PHE A 116 4.20 18.34 -4.96
C PHE A 116 3.84 17.99 -6.41
N ASP A 117 4.79 18.14 -7.34
CA ASP A 117 4.54 17.96 -8.77
C ASP A 117 4.66 16.49 -9.22
N LYS A 118 5.73 15.75 -8.86
CA LYS A 118 5.96 14.35 -9.26
C LYS A 118 6.85 13.56 -8.30
N GLN A 119 6.59 12.25 -8.16
CA GLN A 119 7.52 11.25 -7.59
C GLN A 119 7.97 10.27 -8.69
N SER A 120 9.25 9.91 -8.70
CA SER A 120 9.81 8.84 -9.56
C SER A 120 10.26 7.66 -8.70
N SER A 121 10.57 6.52 -9.32
CA SER A 121 11.02 5.28 -8.67
C SER A 121 12.33 5.41 -7.84
N LEU A 122 12.92 6.60 -7.77
CA LEU A 122 14.12 6.92 -6.99
C LEU A 122 13.83 7.60 -5.64
N THR A 123 12.61 8.06 -5.38
CA THR A 123 12.28 8.69 -4.09
C THR A 123 12.07 7.61 -3.04
N LYS A 124 13.00 7.53 -2.07
CA LYS A 124 12.85 6.66 -0.91
C LYS A 124 11.84 7.30 0.06
N PRO A 125 10.99 6.51 0.75
CA PRO A 125 10.14 7.05 1.81
C PRO A 125 10.97 7.76 2.89
N GLY A 126 10.72 9.05 3.13
CA GLY A 126 11.44 9.86 4.09
C GLY A 126 11.02 11.34 4.08
N THR A 127 11.34 12.08 5.14
CA THR A 127 11.19 13.55 5.19
C THR A 127 12.41 14.18 4.53
N TYR A 128 12.20 14.94 3.46
CA TYR A 128 13.25 15.68 2.79
C TYR A 128 13.17 17.16 3.20
N SER A 129 14.23 17.67 3.82
CA SER A 129 14.37 19.10 4.09
C SER A 129 14.51 19.86 2.77
N VAL A 130 13.62 20.82 2.51
CA VAL A 130 13.77 21.75 1.40
C VAL A 130 14.66 22.89 1.88
N GLU A 131 15.92 22.92 1.42
CA GLU A 131 16.78 24.10 1.61
C GLU A 131 16.56 25.09 0.46
N VAL A 132 16.00 26.25 0.78
CA VAL A 132 15.87 27.38 -0.14
C VAL A 132 17.23 28.09 -0.23
N SER A 133 18.07 27.73 -1.21
CA SER A 133 19.42 28.31 -1.35
C SER A 133 19.45 29.69 -2.02
N LYS A 134 18.30 30.24 -2.44
CA LYS A 134 18.18 31.60 -2.94
C LYS A 134 16.79 32.17 -2.68
N LEU A 135 16.74 33.31 -1.97
CA LEU A 135 15.52 34.11 -1.80
C LEU A 135 15.00 34.55 -3.18
N ALA A 136 13.69 34.42 -3.41
CA ALA A 136 13.03 35.04 -4.55
C ALA A 136 12.98 36.56 -4.35
N THR A 137 13.78 37.31 -5.12
CA THR A 137 13.71 38.78 -5.14
C THR A 137 12.43 39.22 -5.86
N GLN A 138 11.62 40.06 -5.18
CA GLN A 138 10.31 40.56 -5.61
C GLN A 138 10.27 41.16 -7.03
N ALA A 139 9.15 40.98 -7.72
CA ALA A 139 8.70 41.90 -8.77
C ALA A 139 7.44 42.64 -8.31
N LYS A 140 7.60 43.92 -8.00
CA LYS A 140 6.56 44.92 -7.74
C LYS A 140 5.79 45.16 -9.05
N LYS A 141 4.45 45.20 -9.01
CA LYS A 141 3.67 45.93 -10.02
C LYS A 141 2.88 47.02 -9.31
N GLU A 142 3.35 48.25 -9.47
CA GLU A 142 2.58 49.45 -9.12
C GLU A 142 1.39 49.60 -10.08
N LEU A 143 0.33 50.19 -9.51
CA LEU A 143 -0.91 50.77 -10.07
C LEU A 143 -1.19 50.58 -11.58
#